data_AF-A0A9D6S8S4-F1
#
_entry.id   AF-A0A9D6S8S4-F1
#
_cell.length_a   1.000
_cell.length_b   1.000
_cell.length_c   1.000
_cell.angle_alpha   90.00
_cell.angle_beta   90.00
_cell.angle_gamma   90.00
#
_symmetry.space_group_name_H-M   'P 1'
#
loop_
_entity.id
_entity.type
_entity.pdbx_description
1 polymer ?
#
loop_
_entity_poly.entity_id
_entity_poly.type
_entity_poly.pdbx_seq_one_letter_code
_entity_poly.pdbx_strand_id
1 'polypeptide(L)'
;MRNTLSWLPIVSGMTVLVISLAVAVVVVTNKSTNQDIRSRAVQTMGSFSLAPSSGDYTYSSNQSIPVGIIVDSKGASADGVDVIIKFDPATVTVLANTVTTTTLFEKFPLNKVDNVVGEIRFSALTFNPKPVTGIVATFSFRPKKAGTVNFDFGYTAGSTTDSNIAEHGTAKDILGAVTNASFNFR
;
A
#
# COMPACT_ATOMS: atom_id res chain seq x y z
N MET A 1 73.32 33.01 54.34
CA MET A 1 72.36 33.82 55.12
C MET A 1 71.04 33.07 55.21
N ARG A 2 70.62 32.76 56.45
CA ARG A 2 69.27 32.44 56.97
C ARG A 2 68.43 31.25 56.42
N ASN A 3 68.32 30.25 57.29
CA ASN A 3 67.20 29.31 57.53
C ASN A 3 65.84 30.06 57.61
N THR A 4 64.63 29.48 57.45
CA THR A 4 63.97 28.37 58.19
C THR A 4 62.64 28.01 57.48
N LEU A 5 62.39 26.75 57.12
CA LEU A 5 61.46 25.79 57.76
C LEU A 5 60.20 26.33 58.51
N SER A 6 59.05 25.74 58.14
CA SER A 6 57.82 25.43 58.91
C SER A 6 56.93 26.57 59.46
N TRP A 7 55.64 26.61 59.12
CA TRP A 7 54.56 25.85 59.79
C TRP A 7 53.17 25.99 59.07
N LEU A 8 52.25 25.06 59.34
CA LEU A 8 50.83 24.99 58.91
C LEU A 8 49.92 25.63 60.01
N PRO A 9 48.66 26.07 59.76
CA PRO A 9 47.52 25.12 59.76
C PRO A 9 46.34 25.46 58.82
N ILE A 10 45.81 24.39 58.21
CA ILE A 10 44.41 23.96 58.33
C ILE A 10 43.37 25.11 58.27
N VAL A 11 42.87 25.40 57.07
CA VAL A 11 41.43 25.66 56.92
C VAL A 11 40.81 24.30 56.60
N SER A 12 40.26 23.70 57.66
CA SER A 12 39.27 22.63 57.68
C SER A 12 38.33 22.77 56.49
N GLY A 13 38.23 21.76 55.63
CA GLY A 13 37.38 20.63 55.98
C GLY A 13 35.90 20.98 55.79
N MET A 14 35.51 21.44 54.60
CA MET A 14 34.11 21.44 54.18
C MET A 14 33.91 21.71 52.68
N THR A 15 34.54 20.91 51.82
CA THR A 15 33.99 20.60 50.49
C THR A 15 34.45 19.22 50.05
N VAL A 16 34.27 18.25 50.95
CA VAL A 16 34.03 16.86 50.55
C VAL A 16 32.69 16.83 49.84
N LEU A 17 32.66 17.09 48.52
CA LEU A 17 31.61 16.57 47.61
C LEU A 17 31.87 16.77 46.10
N VAL A 18 33.10 16.79 45.57
CA VAL A 18 33.28 16.61 44.11
C VAL A 18 34.58 15.83 43.78
N ILE A 19 34.90 14.81 44.58
CA ILE A 19 35.89 13.77 44.23
C ILE A 19 35.15 12.54 43.68
N SER A 20 34.30 12.74 42.67
CA SER A 20 33.66 11.64 41.92
C SER A 20 33.55 11.85 40.42
N LEU A 21 34.08 12.95 39.87
CA LEU A 21 34.32 13.08 38.43
C LEU A 21 35.80 12.82 38.08
N ALA A 22 36.39 11.85 38.76
CA ALA A 22 37.59 11.21 38.24
C ALA A 22 37.18 10.33 37.05
N VAL A 23 37.77 10.63 35.89
CA VAL A 23 38.23 9.58 34.97
C VAL A 23 37.11 8.76 34.32
N ALA A 24 36.47 9.37 33.33
CA ALA A 24 36.08 8.66 32.11
C ALA A 24 36.53 9.46 30.87
N VAL A 25 37.69 10.10 30.97
CA VAL A 25 38.54 10.34 29.81
C VAL A 25 39.35 9.05 29.67
N VAL A 26 39.24 8.41 28.50
CA VAL A 26 39.93 7.20 28.01
C VAL A 26 38.98 6.01 27.78
N VAL A 27 38.95 5.61 26.51
CA VAL A 27 38.34 4.42 25.87
C VAL A 27 36.86 4.48 25.48
N VAL A 28 36.55 5.23 24.41
CA VAL A 28 35.83 4.62 23.26
C VAL A 28 36.41 5.18 21.96
N THR A 29 37.50 4.58 21.50
CA THR A 29 37.85 4.56 20.09
C THR A 29 36.91 3.61 19.35
N ASN A 30 36.39 4.11 18.23
CA ASN A 30 35.95 3.40 17.03
C ASN A 30 34.96 2.23 17.19
N LYS A 31 33.70 2.46 16.77
CA LYS A 31 32.97 1.42 16.01
C LYS A 31 31.97 2.03 15.01
N SER A 32 32.32 1.80 13.75
CA SER A 32 31.50 1.78 12.53
C SER A 32 30.65 3.01 12.17
N THR A 33 31.25 3.89 11.37
CA THR A 33 30.57 4.50 10.22
C THR A 33 30.28 3.40 9.18
N ASN A 34 29.37 2.49 9.51
CA ASN A 34 28.51 1.87 8.52
C ASN A 34 27.19 2.60 8.67
N GLN A 35 27.16 3.85 8.21
CA GLN A 35 25.90 4.42 7.76
C GLN A 35 25.42 3.45 6.71
N ASP A 36 24.45 2.65 7.11
CA ASP A 36 23.62 1.82 6.28
C ASP A 36 23.45 2.49 4.91
N ILE A 37 24.27 2.08 3.93
CA ILE A 37 23.83 1.99 2.54
C ILE A 37 22.82 0.84 2.52
N ARG A 38 21.76 0.96 3.33
CA ARG A 38 20.48 0.39 2.99
C ARG A 38 20.12 1.19 1.76
N SER A 39 20.52 0.63 0.62
CA SER A 39 19.80 0.74 -0.63
C SER A 39 18.40 1.18 -0.29
N ARG A 40 18.02 2.39 -0.69
CA ARG A 40 16.62 2.72 -0.85
C ARG A 40 16.15 1.71 -1.89
N ALA A 41 15.77 0.52 -1.43
CA ALA A 41 15.02 -0.42 -2.23
C ALA A 41 13.91 0.46 -2.76
N VAL A 42 13.94 0.71 -4.07
CA VAL A 42 12.81 1.30 -4.76
C VAL A 42 11.67 0.40 -4.36
N GLN A 43 10.82 0.85 -3.43
CA GLN A 43 9.69 0.06 -3.00
C GLN A 43 8.87 -0.11 -4.27
N THR A 44 8.94 -1.30 -4.86
CA THR A 44 8.15 -1.65 -6.02
C THR A 44 6.72 -1.64 -5.53
N MET A 45 6.03 -0.54 -5.78
CA MET A 45 4.67 -0.36 -5.33
C MET A 45 3.78 -1.35 -6.08
N GLY A 46 2.81 -1.92 -5.37
CA GLY A 46 1.81 -2.79 -5.94
C GLY A 46 0.96 -2.09 -7.00
N SER A 47 0.21 -2.87 -7.77
CA SER A 47 -0.63 -2.38 -8.84
C SER A 47 -1.96 -3.12 -8.95
N PHE A 48 -2.99 -2.41 -9.41
CA PHE A 48 -4.20 -3.01 -9.95
C PHE A 48 -4.26 -2.88 -11.46
N SER A 49 -4.89 -3.84 -12.14
CA SER A 49 -5.20 -3.72 -13.56
C SER A 49 -6.49 -4.44 -13.92
N LEU A 50 -7.12 -3.99 -15.01
CA LEU A 50 -8.25 -4.68 -15.62
C LEU A 50 -7.80 -5.48 -16.83
N ALA A 51 -8.33 -6.69 -16.99
CA ALA A 51 -8.01 -7.59 -18.08
C ALA A 51 -9.28 -8.17 -18.73
N PRO A 52 -9.52 -7.95 -20.03
CA PRO A 52 -8.79 -7.04 -20.91
C PRO A 52 -8.87 -5.57 -20.42
N SER A 53 -7.83 -4.78 -20.71
CA SER A 53 -7.83 -3.32 -20.48
C SER A 53 -8.40 -2.54 -21.66
N SER A 54 -8.61 -3.20 -22.81
CA SER A 54 -9.21 -2.57 -23.97
C SER A 54 -9.80 -3.58 -24.93
N GLY A 55 -10.69 -3.13 -25.81
CA GLY A 55 -11.20 -3.93 -26.92
C GLY A 55 -12.11 -3.13 -27.85
N ASP A 56 -12.13 -3.48 -29.13
CA ASP A 56 -13.06 -2.96 -30.13
C ASP A 56 -14.06 -4.06 -30.49
N TYR A 57 -15.36 -3.75 -30.40
CA TYR A 57 -16.46 -4.69 -30.65
C TYR A 57 -17.52 -4.04 -31.54
N THR A 58 -18.25 -4.88 -32.29
CA THR A 58 -19.53 -4.47 -32.88
C THR A 58 -20.59 -4.41 -31.77
N TYR A 59 -21.30 -3.29 -31.67
CA TYR A 59 -22.34 -3.11 -30.67
C TYR A 59 -23.46 -4.15 -30.86
N SER A 60 -23.79 -4.84 -29.77
CA SER A 60 -24.95 -5.69 -29.67
C SER A 60 -25.54 -5.62 -28.27
N SER A 61 -26.85 -5.42 -28.18
CA SER A 61 -27.58 -5.28 -26.91
C SER A 61 -27.56 -6.54 -26.04
N ASN A 62 -27.09 -7.67 -26.56
CA ASN A 62 -26.99 -8.94 -25.82
C ASN A 62 -25.56 -9.36 -25.54
N GLN A 63 -24.56 -8.61 -26.01
CA GLN A 63 -23.16 -8.91 -25.78
C GLN A 63 -22.80 -8.75 -24.30
N SER A 64 -22.04 -9.70 -23.78
CA SER A 64 -21.47 -9.67 -22.44
C SER A 64 -19.95 -9.75 -22.56
N ILE A 65 -19.26 -8.82 -21.91
CA ILE A 65 -17.79 -8.80 -21.87
C ILE A 65 -17.33 -9.13 -20.45
N PRO A 66 -16.57 -10.22 -20.24
CA PRO A 66 -15.95 -10.50 -18.96
C PRO A 66 -14.70 -9.64 -18.75
N VAL A 67 -14.49 -9.19 -17.51
CA VAL A 67 -13.32 -8.42 -17.09
C VAL A 67 -12.80 -8.98 -15.78
N GLY A 68 -11.50 -9.29 -15.74
CA GLY A 68 -10.78 -9.65 -14.52
C GLY A 68 -10.17 -8.42 -13.85
N ILE A 69 -10.24 -8.40 -12.53
CA ILE A 69 -9.60 -7.43 -11.65
C ILE A 69 -8.33 -8.11 -11.14
N ILE A 70 -7.17 -7.61 -11.54
CA ILE A 70 -5.87 -8.17 -11.22
C ILE A 70 -5.21 -7.33 -10.13
N VAL A 71 -4.62 -8.00 -9.15
CA VAL A 71 -3.69 -7.42 -8.17
C VAL A 71 -2.29 -7.94 -8.43
N ASP A 72 -1.28 -7.09 -8.22
CA ASP A 72 0.11 -7.46 -8.13
C ASP A 72 0.78 -6.67 -7.00
N SER A 73 1.11 -7.35 -5.90
CA SER A 73 1.79 -6.78 -4.72
C SER A 73 3.29 -6.54 -4.93
N LYS A 74 3.84 -6.88 -6.11
CA LYS A 74 5.27 -6.77 -6.42
C LYS A 74 6.19 -7.46 -5.40
N GLY A 75 5.74 -8.59 -4.86
CA GLY A 75 6.51 -9.40 -3.93
C GLY A 75 6.32 -9.04 -2.45
N ALA A 76 5.58 -7.99 -2.11
CA ALA A 76 5.22 -7.68 -0.73
C ALA A 76 4.08 -8.57 -0.25
N SER A 77 4.15 -9.07 0.98
CA SER A 77 3.00 -9.76 1.59
C SER A 77 1.87 -8.77 1.86
N ALA A 78 0.64 -9.14 1.51
CA ALA A 78 -0.54 -8.31 1.73
C ALA A 78 -1.52 -8.96 2.73
N ASP A 79 -2.08 -8.15 3.62
CA ASP A 79 -3.18 -8.55 4.51
C ASP A 79 -4.54 -8.47 3.80
N GLY A 80 -4.66 -7.56 2.83
CA GLY A 80 -5.89 -7.35 2.10
C GLY A 80 -5.79 -6.26 1.04
N VAL A 81 -6.89 -6.09 0.33
CA VAL A 81 -7.09 -5.08 -0.69
C VAL A 81 -8.48 -4.47 -0.56
N ASP A 82 -8.57 -3.17 -0.80
CA ASP A 82 -9.81 -2.50 -1.11
C ASP A 82 -9.79 -2.10 -2.59
N VAL A 83 -10.88 -2.36 -3.30
CA VAL A 83 -11.02 -2.02 -4.71
C VAL A 83 -12.29 -1.23 -4.92
N ILE A 84 -12.12 -0.08 -5.58
CA ILE A 84 -13.21 0.77 -6.06
C ILE A 84 -13.00 0.97 -7.55
N ILE A 85 -13.99 0.62 -8.37
CA ILE A 85 -14.00 0.87 -9.81
C ILE A 85 -15.23 1.70 -10.16
N LYS A 86 -15.04 2.79 -10.87
CA LYS A 86 -16.08 3.70 -11.33
C LYS A 86 -16.38 3.45 -12.81
N PHE A 87 -17.64 3.60 -13.18
CA PHE A 87 -18.13 3.51 -14.56
C PHE A 87 -19.33 4.45 -14.76
N ASP A 88 -19.63 4.79 -16.02
CA ASP A 88 -20.81 5.59 -16.34
C ASP A 88 -22.05 4.69 -16.49
N PRO A 89 -23.03 4.76 -15.56
CA PRO A 89 -24.24 3.95 -15.64
C PRO A 89 -25.12 4.33 -16.84
N ALA A 90 -24.90 5.47 -17.52
CA ALA A 90 -25.61 5.80 -18.75
C ALA A 90 -25.07 5.04 -19.98
N THR A 91 -23.85 4.52 -19.93
CA THR A 91 -23.22 3.80 -21.06
C THR A 91 -23.20 2.29 -20.88
N VAL A 92 -23.24 1.79 -19.64
CA VAL A 92 -23.02 0.36 -19.35
C VAL A 92 -23.91 -0.14 -18.21
N THR A 93 -24.22 -1.45 -18.25
CA THR A 93 -24.74 -2.20 -17.09
C THR A 93 -23.74 -3.29 -16.72
N VAL A 94 -23.33 -3.35 -15.46
CA VAL A 94 -22.64 -4.51 -14.89
C VAL A 94 -23.70 -5.56 -14.53
N LEU A 95 -23.54 -6.79 -15.02
CA LEU A 95 -24.61 -7.79 -15.10
C LEU A 95 -25.01 -8.41 -13.76
N ALA A 96 -24.16 -8.28 -12.73
CA ALA A 96 -24.40 -8.80 -11.39
C ALA A 96 -24.32 -7.67 -10.35
N ASN A 97 -24.94 -7.89 -9.19
CA ASN A 97 -24.88 -6.96 -8.05
C ASN A 97 -23.63 -7.16 -7.18
N THR A 98 -22.76 -8.11 -7.55
CA THR A 98 -21.50 -8.46 -6.90
C THR A 98 -20.48 -8.90 -7.95
N VAL A 99 -19.20 -8.81 -7.63
CA VAL A 99 -18.14 -9.46 -8.42
C VAL A 99 -18.03 -10.94 -8.06
N THR A 100 -17.62 -11.77 -9.02
CA THR A 100 -17.26 -13.17 -8.76
C THR A 100 -15.84 -13.23 -8.21
N THR A 101 -15.70 -13.60 -6.94
CA THR A 101 -14.41 -13.63 -6.24
C THR A 101 -13.61 -14.88 -6.57
N THR A 102 -12.28 -14.80 -6.48
CA THR A 102 -11.38 -15.95 -6.61
C THR A 102 -10.88 -16.42 -5.24
N THR A 103 -9.98 -17.41 -5.24
CA THR A 103 -9.33 -17.95 -4.03
C THR A 103 -8.04 -17.22 -3.64
N LEU A 104 -7.74 -16.07 -4.26
CA LEU A 104 -6.52 -15.32 -3.96
C LEU A 104 -6.50 -14.79 -2.51
N PHE A 105 -7.69 -14.50 -1.97
CA PHE A 105 -7.98 -14.15 -0.58
C PHE A 105 -9.10 -15.05 -0.04
N GLU A 106 -9.19 -15.24 1.28
CA GLU A 106 -10.19 -16.13 1.88
C GLU A 106 -11.48 -15.42 2.33
N LYS A 107 -11.44 -14.10 2.52
CA LYS A 107 -12.57 -13.33 3.06
C LYS A 107 -12.86 -12.11 2.21
N PHE A 108 -14.15 -11.84 2.01
CA PHE A 108 -14.63 -10.71 1.23
C PHE A 108 -15.72 -9.96 2.01
N PRO A 109 -15.36 -9.16 3.03
CA PRO A 109 -16.33 -8.53 3.92
C PRO A 109 -17.21 -7.49 3.22
N LEU A 110 -16.78 -6.97 2.08
CA LEU A 110 -17.54 -6.07 1.22
C LEU A 110 -17.47 -6.60 -0.21
N ASN A 111 -18.61 -6.70 -0.88
CA ASN A 111 -18.72 -7.03 -2.30
C ASN A 111 -20.06 -6.48 -2.82
N LYS A 112 -20.01 -5.39 -3.57
CA LYS A 112 -21.18 -4.68 -4.07
C LYS A 112 -20.90 -4.09 -5.45
N VAL A 113 -21.89 -4.19 -6.32
CA VAL A 113 -21.99 -3.44 -7.56
C VAL A 113 -23.23 -2.57 -7.47
N ASP A 114 -23.07 -1.28 -7.75
CA ASP A 114 -24.14 -0.29 -7.74
C ASP A 114 -24.27 0.32 -9.14
N ASN A 115 -25.21 -0.22 -9.93
CA ASN A 115 -25.49 0.26 -11.28
C ASN A 115 -26.25 1.60 -11.31
N VAL A 116 -26.67 2.14 -10.16
CA VAL A 116 -27.28 3.46 -10.07
C VAL A 116 -26.21 4.51 -9.87
N VAL A 117 -25.26 4.25 -8.96
CA VAL A 117 -24.14 5.16 -8.68
C VAL A 117 -23.02 5.04 -9.73
N GLY A 118 -22.86 3.88 -10.36
CA GLY A 118 -21.76 3.63 -11.29
C GLY A 118 -20.49 3.16 -10.59
N GLU A 119 -20.63 2.25 -9.61
CA GLU A 119 -19.50 1.80 -8.79
C GLU A 119 -19.50 0.28 -8.58
N ILE A 120 -18.32 -0.32 -8.68
CA ILE A 120 -18.00 -1.64 -8.14
C ILE A 120 -17.11 -1.41 -6.92
N ARG A 121 -17.49 -1.96 -5.77
CA ARG A 121 -16.72 -1.87 -4.54
C ARG A 121 -16.62 -3.22 -3.85
N PHE A 122 -15.41 -3.67 -3.60
CA PHE A 122 -15.18 -4.86 -2.78
C PHE A 122 -13.90 -4.74 -1.96
N SER A 123 -13.88 -5.47 -0.86
CA SER A 123 -12.71 -5.64 -0.01
C SER A 123 -12.39 -7.13 0.07
N ALA A 124 -11.11 -7.48 0.07
CA ALA A 124 -10.65 -8.85 0.24
C ALA A 124 -9.53 -8.91 1.28
N LEU A 125 -9.51 -9.92 2.14
CA LEU A 125 -8.51 -10.07 3.18
C LEU A 125 -8.13 -11.53 3.42
N THR A 126 -6.91 -11.72 3.93
CA THR A 126 -6.34 -13.03 4.26
C THR A 126 -5.83 -13.06 5.68
N PHE A 127 -5.89 -14.24 6.30
CA PHE A 127 -5.23 -14.52 7.58
C PHE A 127 -3.91 -15.28 7.40
N ASN A 128 -3.53 -15.57 6.15
CA ASN A 128 -2.28 -16.23 5.78
C ASN A 128 -1.50 -15.32 4.80
N PRO A 129 -0.92 -14.21 5.29
CA PRO A 129 -0.37 -13.17 4.44
C PRO A 129 0.79 -13.68 3.59
N LYS A 130 0.73 -13.36 2.30
CA LYS A 130 1.68 -13.81 1.28
C LYS A 130 1.75 -12.77 0.16
N PRO A 131 2.81 -12.79 -0.67
CA PRO A 131 2.80 -12.04 -1.91
C PRO A 131 1.63 -12.49 -2.80
N VAL A 132 0.87 -11.52 -3.30
CA VAL A 132 -0.30 -11.74 -4.16
C VAL A 132 -0.04 -11.21 -5.56
N THR A 133 -0.24 -12.05 -6.56
CA THR A 133 -0.29 -11.67 -7.98
C THR A 133 -1.34 -12.54 -8.67
N GLY A 134 -2.33 -11.92 -9.31
CA GLY A 134 -3.36 -12.65 -10.06
C GLY A 134 -4.72 -11.96 -10.06
N ILE A 135 -5.70 -12.62 -10.67
CA ILE A 135 -7.08 -12.17 -10.69
C ILE A 135 -7.65 -12.35 -9.28
N VAL A 136 -8.06 -11.26 -8.63
CA VAL A 136 -8.73 -11.29 -7.32
C VAL A 136 -10.24 -11.49 -7.47
N ALA A 137 -10.84 -10.91 -8.51
CA ALA A 137 -12.25 -11.05 -8.82
C ALA A 137 -12.52 -10.81 -10.31
N THR A 138 -13.69 -11.21 -10.79
CA THR A 138 -14.17 -10.94 -12.15
C THR A 138 -15.56 -10.32 -12.12
N PHE A 139 -15.88 -9.54 -13.14
CA PHE A 139 -17.23 -9.07 -13.41
C PHE A 139 -17.53 -9.21 -14.90
N SER A 140 -18.79 -9.05 -15.28
CA SER A 140 -19.18 -8.97 -16.67
C SER A 140 -20.11 -7.78 -16.87
N PHE A 141 -19.99 -7.14 -18.02
CA PHE A 141 -20.78 -5.97 -18.34
C PHE A 141 -21.39 -6.08 -19.74
N ARG A 142 -22.38 -5.23 -19.98
CA ARG A 142 -23.05 -5.06 -21.27
C ARG A 142 -23.15 -3.57 -21.62
N PRO A 143 -22.70 -3.14 -22.81
CA PRO A 143 -22.91 -1.77 -23.25
C PRO A 143 -24.41 -1.50 -23.46
N LYS A 144 -24.87 -0.30 -23.08
CA LYS A 144 -26.25 0.15 -23.30
C LYS A 144 -26.48 0.76 -24.68
N LYS A 145 -25.40 1.22 -25.32
CA LYS A 145 -25.37 1.91 -26.61
C LYS A 145 -23.99 1.78 -27.25
N ALA A 146 -23.89 2.05 -28.55
CA ALA A 146 -22.60 2.25 -29.21
C ALA A 146 -21.84 3.43 -28.58
N GLY A 147 -20.51 3.38 -28.64
CA GLY A 147 -19.59 4.33 -28.05
C GLY A 147 -18.57 3.68 -27.12
N THR A 148 -17.88 4.53 -26.36
CA THR A 148 -16.84 4.10 -25.41
C THR A 148 -17.43 3.80 -24.04
N VAL A 149 -17.00 2.70 -23.44
CA VAL A 149 -17.27 2.31 -22.06
C VAL A 149 -15.95 2.26 -21.30
N ASN A 150 -15.85 3.04 -20.23
CA ASN A 150 -14.68 3.09 -19.36
C ASN A 150 -14.96 2.46 -18.00
N PHE A 151 -13.93 1.85 -17.44
CA PHE A 151 -13.88 1.38 -16.06
C PHE A 151 -12.60 1.90 -15.43
N ASP A 152 -12.72 2.78 -14.45
CA ASP A 152 -11.60 3.48 -13.84
C ASP A 152 -11.45 3.10 -12.38
N PHE A 153 -10.25 2.70 -11.95
CA PHE A 153 -10.00 2.54 -10.52
C PHE A 153 -10.12 3.90 -9.81
N GLY A 154 -10.85 3.92 -8.70
CA GLY A 154 -10.74 5.00 -7.73
C GLY A 154 -9.35 4.91 -7.09
N TYR A 155 -8.44 5.77 -7.55
CA TYR A 155 -7.06 5.79 -7.09
C TYR A 155 -6.47 7.20 -7.13
N THR A 156 -5.91 7.60 -6.01
CA THR A 156 -5.12 8.82 -5.80
C THR A 156 -3.89 8.41 -5.01
N ALA A 157 -2.70 8.70 -5.53
CA ALA A 157 -1.46 8.30 -4.87
C ALA A 157 -1.39 8.81 -3.42
N GLY A 158 -1.23 7.89 -2.48
CA GLY A 158 -1.13 8.18 -1.04
C GLY A 158 -2.47 8.37 -0.31
N SER A 159 -3.61 8.26 -0.99
CA SER A 159 -4.91 8.18 -0.33
C SER A 159 -5.14 6.78 0.24
N THR A 160 -5.83 6.71 1.39
CA THR A 160 -6.20 5.44 2.05
C THR A 160 -7.71 5.20 2.04
N THR A 161 -8.49 6.07 1.38
CA THR A 161 -9.96 6.05 1.39
C THR A 161 -10.59 5.54 0.09
N ASP A 162 -9.75 5.25 -0.89
CA ASP A 162 -10.06 4.74 -2.22
C ASP A 162 -9.52 3.30 -2.37
N SER A 163 -9.09 2.88 -3.55
CA SER A 163 -8.48 1.55 -3.71
C SER A 163 -7.11 1.52 -3.05
N ASN A 164 -6.79 0.43 -2.36
CA ASN A 164 -5.52 0.29 -1.63
C ASN A 164 -5.06 -1.18 -1.59
N ILE A 165 -3.78 -1.38 -1.28
CA ILE A 165 -3.23 -2.70 -0.94
C ILE A 165 -2.56 -2.57 0.43
N ALA A 166 -3.10 -3.23 1.45
CA ALA A 166 -2.55 -3.19 2.80
C ALA A 166 -1.38 -4.16 2.95
N GLU A 167 -0.17 -3.63 3.13
CA GLU A 167 1.03 -4.43 3.39
C GLU A 167 0.98 -5.09 4.77
N HIS A 168 1.34 -6.37 4.79
CA HIS A 168 1.40 -7.15 6.01
C HIS A 168 2.46 -6.62 7.00
N GLY A 169 2.08 -6.51 8.27
CA GLY A 169 2.99 -6.16 9.36
C GLY A 169 3.30 -4.66 9.49
N THR A 170 3.03 -3.85 8.47
CA THR A 170 3.19 -2.39 8.51
C THR A 170 1.87 -1.64 8.40
N ALA A 171 0.82 -2.28 7.86
CA ALA A 171 -0.45 -1.67 7.49
C ALA A 171 -0.31 -0.49 6.50
N LYS A 172 0.83 -0.39 5.83
CA LYS A 172 1.09 0.65 4.84
C LYS A 172 0.31 0.35 3.56
N ASP A 173 -0.32 1.35 2.97
CA ASP A 173 -0.80 1.25 1.60
C ASP A 173 0.39 1.21 0.62
N ILE A 174 0.48 0.13 -0.14
CA ILE A 174 1.52 -0.10 -1.13
C ILE A 174 1.01 0.01 -2.56
N LEU A 175 -0.24 0.43 -2.80
CA LEU A 175 -0.75 0.64 -4.16
C LEU A 175 -0.12 1.87 -4.82
N GLY A 176 0.65 1.65 -5.89
CA GLY A 176 1.38 2.72 -6.59
C GLY A 176 0.95 2.99 -8.02
N ALA A 177 0.16 2.10 -8.62
CA ALA A 177 -0.29 2.26 -9.99
C ALA A 177 -1.59 1.50 -10.25
N VAL A 178 -2.38 2.01 -11.19
CA VAL A 178 -3.58 1.34 -11.68
C VAL A 178 -3.62 1.38 -13.21
N THR A 179 -4.12 0.30 -13.82
CA THR A 179 -4.42 0.25 -15.26
C THR A 179 -5.93 0.07 -15.44
N ASN A 180 -6.57 1.16 -15.85
CA ASN A 180 -8.01 1.22 -16.16
C ASN A 180 -8.35 0.45 -17.45
N ALA A 181 -9.64 0.34 -17.77
CA ALA A 181 -10.10 -0.25 -19.02
C ALA A 181 -10.96 0.69 -19.87
N SER A 182 -10.79 0.60 -21.19
CA SER A 182 -11.58 1.34 -22.18
C SER A 182 -11.98 0.45 -23.35
N PHE A 183 -13.29 0.25 -23.52
CA PHE A 183 -13.87 -0.60 -24.57
C PHE A 183 -14.67 0.24 -25.56
N ASN A 184 -14.50 -0.03 -26.84
CA ASN A 184 -15.17 0.69 -27.92
C ASN A 184 -16.20 -0.20 -28.61
N PHE A 185 -17.43 0.28 -28.74
CA PHE A 185 -18.54 -0.43 -29.38
C PHE A 185 -19.03 0.36 -30.59
N ARG A 186 -18.92 -0.23 -31.79
CA ARG A 186 -19.30 0.41 -33.07
C ARG A 186 -20.59 -0.13 -33.63
#